data_AF-A0A6I1JGN2-F1
#
_entry.id   AF-A0A6I1JGN2-F1
#
_cell.length_a   1.000
_cell.length_b   1.000
_cell.length_c   1.000
_cell.angle_alpha   90.00
_cell.angle_beta   90.00
_cell.angle_gamma   90.00
#
_symmetry.space_group_name_H-M   'P 1'
#
loop_
_entity.id
_entity.type
_entity.pdbx_description
1 polymer ?
#
loop_
_entity_poly.entity_id
_entity_poly.type
_entity_poly.pdbx_seq_one_letter_code
_entity_poly.pdbx_strand_id
1 'polypeptide(L)' 'MFKSGANEALFGFASDASGGKLPEKFGPWTSIGVIRGDQKPPHGLKRDAIEDGIAEFGFQLWRKKDVPAKSA' A
#
# COMPACT_ATOMS: atom_id res chain seq x y z
N MET A 1 -1.27 -2.39 6.12
CA MET A 1 -0.94 -1.17 5.36
C MET A 1 0.49 -0.80 5.68
N PHE A 2 1.27 -0.60 4.64
CA PHE A 2 2.70 -0.38 4.73
C PHE A 2 3.04 0.90 3.98
N LYS A 3 3.95 1.71 4.52
CA LYS A 3 4.55 2.85 3.84
C LYS A 3 5.87 2.40 3.24
N SER A 4 6.11 2.75 1.98
CA SER A 4 7.42 2.54 1.35
C SER A 4 8.43 3.52 1.94
N GLY A 5 9.61 3.01 2.33
CA GLY A 5 10.76 3.83 2.69
C GLY A 5 11.42 4.48 1.47
N ALA A 6 11.32 3.84 0.30
CA ALA A 6 11.84 4.39 -0.95
C ALA A 6 11.00 5.56 -1.48
N ASN A 7 9.68 5.55 -1.22
CA ASN A 7 8.78 6.60 -1.67
C ASN A 7 7.68 6.89 -0.65
N GLU A 8 7.70 8.09 -0.08
CA GLU A 8 6.73 8.51 0.93
C GLU A 8 5.29 8.63 0.43
N ALA A 9 5.12 8.70 -0.89
CA ALA A 9 3.84 8.68 -1.55
C ALA A 9 3.34 7.27 -1.86
N LEU A 10 4.20 6.26 -1.75
CA LEU A 10 3.89 4.88 -2.09
C LEU A 10 3.52 4.09 -0.83
N PHE A 11 2.40 3.39 -0.94
CA PHE A 11 1.85 2.54 0.09
C PHE A 11 1.60 1.15 -0.47
N GLY A 12 1.78 0.16 0.39
CA GLY A 12 1.50 -1.24 0.11
C GLY A 12 0.37 -1.75 0.99
N PHE A 13 -0.51 -2.54 0.40
CA PHE A 13 -1.47 -3.35 1.11
C PHE A 13 -1.11 -4.81 0.90
N ALA A 14 -1.13 -5.58 1.97
CA ALA A 14 -0.94 -7.02 1.95
C ALA A 14 -1.96 -7.63 2.90
N SER A 15 -2.34 -8.88 2.63
CA SER A 15 -3.20 -9.66 3.54
C SER A 15 -2.49 -10.00 4.86
N ASP A 16 -1.15 -10.05 4.81
CA ASP A 16 -0.29 -10.41 5.94
C ASP A 16 0.21 -9.19 6.73
N ALA A 17 0.38 -9.38 8.05
CA ALA A 17 0.81 -8.35 8.98
C ALA A 17 2.31 -8.01 8.85
N SER A 18 3.12 -8.93 8.33
CA SER A 18 4.55 -8.72 8.06
C SER A 18 4.81 -8.11 6.69
N GLY A 19 3.82 -8.11 5.79
CA GLY A 19 3.96 -7.55 4.46
C GLY A 19 4.89 -8.37 3.56
N GLY A 20 5.05 -9.67 3.83
CA GLY A 20 6.00 -10.54 3.13
C GLY A 20 5.72 -10.74 1.63
N LYS A 21 4.52 -10.35 1.16
CA LYS A 21 4.15 -10.36 -0.26
C LYS A 21 4.56 -9.08 -1.00
N LEU A 22 5.01 -8.04 -0.29
CA LEU A 22 5.32 -6.76 -0.91
C LEU A 22 6.68 -6.80 -1.64
N PRO A 23 6.81 -6.13 -2.78
CA PRO A 23 8.07 -6.11 -3.52
C PRO A 23 9.19 -5.44 -2.72
N GLU A 24 10.31 -6.13 -2.53
CA GLU A 24 11.47 -5.61 -1.78
C GLU A 24 12.10 -4.38 -2.43
N LYS A 25 11.96 -4.21 -3.75
CA LYS A 25 12.49 -3.05 -4.48
C LYS A 25 11.94 -1.70 -4.04
N PHE A 26 10.75 -1.72 -3.41
CA PHE A 26 10.12 -0.52 -2.84
C PHE A 26 10.18 -0.53 -1.31
N GLY A 27 10.86 -1.51 -0.73
CA GLY A 27 11.20 -1.52 0.67
C GLY A 27 12.23 -0.42 1.02
N PRO A 28 12.59 -0.27 2.30
CA PRO A 28 12.02 -0.98 3.45
C PRO A 28 10.55 -0.62 3.66
N TRP A 29 9.72 -1.62 3.99
CA TRP A 29 8.28 -1.43 4.22
C TRP A 29 8.02 -1.21 5.70
N THR A 30 7.43 -0.08 6.05
CA THR A 30 7.06 0.24 7.43
C THR A 30 5.58 -0.03 7.63
N SER A 31 5.21 -0.94 8.53
CA SER A 31 3.82 -1.16 8.92
C SER A 31 3.29 0.09 9.63
N ILE A 32 2.39 0.82 8.97
CA ILE A 32 1.80 2.05 9.51
C ILE A 32 0.37 1.86 10.03
N GLY A 33 -0.24 0.69 9.78
CA GLY A 33 -1.55 0.36 10.28
C GLY A 33 -2.28 -0.68 9.45
N VAL A 34 -3.56 -0.86 9.72
CA VAL A 34 -4.46 -1.75 8.96
C VAL A 34 -5.62 -0.92 8.42
N ILE A 35 -6.00 -1.14 7.16
CA ILE A 35 -7.27 -0.62 6.66
C ILE A 35 -8.36 -1.52 7.26
N ARG A 36 -9.05 -1.03 8.31
CA ARG A 36 -10.25 -1.70 8.82
C ARG A 36 -11.36 -1.58 7.79
N GLY A 37 -12.17 -2.63 7.61
CA GLY A 37 -13.29 -2.71 6.65
C GLY A 37 -14.20 -1.46 6.62
N ASP A 38 -14.37 -0.85 7.79
CA ASP A 38 -15.24 0.31 8.02
C ASP A 38 -14.61 1.67 7.67
N GLN A 39 -13.27 1.73 7.50
CA GLN A 39 -12.62 2.98 7.08
C GLN A 39 -12.73 3.15 5.57
N LYS A 40 -13.41 4.23 5.15
CA LYS A 40 -13.34 4.71 3.77
C LYS A 40 -11.87 4.99 3.44
N PRO A 41 -11.29 4.34 2.41
CA PRO A 41 -9.91 4.60 2.02
C PRO A 41 -9.75 6.10 1.68
N PRO A 42 -8.70 6.75 2.20
CA PRO A 42 -8.49 8.16 1.91
C PRO A 42 -8.22 8.39 0.41
N HIS A 43 -8.72 9.51 -0.13
CA HIS A 43 -8.49 10.00 -1.50
C HIS A 43 -9.07 9.17 -2.66
N GLY A 44 -10.22 8.51 -2.48
CA GLY A 44 -10.98 7.92 -3.60
C GLY A 44 -10.41 6.61 -4.13
N LEU A 45 -9.51 5.98 -3.38
CA LEU A 45 -9.08 4.62 -3.66
C LEU A 45 -10.27 3.68 -3.44
N LYS A 46 -10.68 2.95 -4.48
CA LYS A 46 -11.73 1.94 -4.34
C LYS A 46 -11.16 0.79 -3.53
N ARG A 47 -11.75 0.52 -2.36
CA ARG A 47 -11.42 -0.63 -1.52
C ARG A 47 -11.42 -1.92 -2.32
N ASP A 48 -12.42 -2.08 -3.18
CA ASP A 48 -12.56 -3.21 -4.11
C ASP A 48 -11.26 -3.50 -4.87
N ALA A 49 -10.64 -2.47 -5.46
CA ALA A 49 -9.39 -2.64 -6.21
C ALA A 49 -8.19 -3.02 -5.31
N ILE A 50 -8.26 -2.72 -4.02
CA ILE A 50 -7.25 -3.14 -3.05
C ILE A 50 -7.44 -4.61 -2.71
N GLU A 51 -8.66 -4.99 -2.38
CA GLU A 51 -9.00 -6.36 -1.99
C GLU A 51 -8.81 -7.32 -3.17
N ASP A 52 -9.20 -6.91 -4.38
CA ASP A 52 -9.00 -7.65 -5.62
C ASP A 52 -7.50 -7.84 -5.93
N GLY A 53 -6.70 -6.77 -5.81
CA GLY A 53 -5.24 -6.87 -5.99
C GLY A 53 -4.57 -7.77 -4.94
N ILE A 54 -5.01 -7.71 -3.69
CA ILE A 54 -4.52 -8.61 -2.64
C ILE A 54 -4.97 -10.06 -2.91
N ALA A 55 -6.19 -10.29 -3.37
CA ALA A 55 -6.70 -11.61 -3.67
C ALA A 55 -5.97 -12.24 -4.87
N GLU A 56 -5.68 -11.46 -5.91
CA GLU A 56 -5.04 -11.93 -7.14
C GLU A 56 -3.51 -12.03 -7.00
N PHE A 57 -2.85 -10.99 -6.45
CA PHE A 57 -1.39 -10.90 -6.41
C PHE A 57 -0.79 -11.10 -5.00
N GLY A 58 -1.62 -11.18 -3.97
CA GLY A 58 -1.18 -11.22 -2.56
C GLY A 58 -0.84 -9.84 -1.97
N PHE A 59 -0.81 -8.80 -2.80
CA PHE A 59 -0.56 -7.42 -2.40
C PHE A 59 -1.19 -6.43 -3.38
N GLN A 60 -1.45 -5.20 -2.94
CA GLN A 60 -1.81 -4.08 -3.81
C GLN A 60 -0.91 -2.88 -3.50
N LEU A 61 -0.41 -2.23 -4.55
CA LEU A 61 0.33 -0.97 -4.42
C LEU A 61 -0.57 0.22 -4.70
N TRP A 62 -0.41 1.28 -3.91
CA TRP A 62 -1.13 2.52 -4.11
C TRP A 62 -0.21 3.73 -3.91
N ARG A 63 -0.39 4.76 -4.73
CA ARG A 63 0.32 6.02 -4.60
C ARG A 63 -0.65 7.16 -4.27
N LYS A 64 -0.31 8.00 -3.28
CA LYS A 64 -1.01 9.28 -3.11
C LYS A 64 -0.61 10.21 -4.25
N LYS A 65 -1.61 10.84 -4.88
CA LYS A 65 -1.43 11.68 -6.07
C LYS A 65 -0.78 13.04 -5.76
N ASP A 66 -0.68 13.39 -4.48
CA ASP A 66 -0.33 14.75 -4.02
C ASP A 66 1.12 14.91 -3.55
N VAL A 67 1.92 13.84 -3.56
CA VAL A 67 3.34 13.97 -3.22
C VAL A 67 4.17 13.61 -4.43
N PRO A 68 4.97 14.55 -4.97
CA PRO A 68 5.88 14.22 -6.05
C PRO A 68 6.75 13.06 -5.57
N ALA A 69 6.69 11.95 -6.30
CA ALA A 69 7.69 10.91 -6.16
C ALA A 69 9.04 11.63 -6.27
N LYS A 70 9.91 11.50 -5.26
CA LYS A 70 11.27 12.02 -5.34
C LYS A 70 11.89 11.34 -6.56
N SER A 71 11.92 12.06 -7.67
CA SER A 71 12.62 11.66 -8.88
C SER A 71 14.09 11.60 -8.52
N ALA A 72 14.62 10.38 -8.46
CA ALA A 72 16.06 10.14 -8.41
C ALA A 72 16.61 10.17 -9.83
#